data_AF-A0A0G4KLK4-F1
#
_entry.id   AF-A0A0G4KLK4-F1
#
_cell.length_a   1.000
_cell.length_b   1.000
_cell.length_c   1.000
_cell.angle_alpha   90.00
_cell.angle_beta   90.00
_cell.angle_gamma   90.00
#
_symmetry.space_group_name_H-M   'P 1'
#
loop_
_entity.id
_entity.type
_entity.pdbx_description
1 polymer ?
#
loop_
_entity_poly.entity_id
_entity_poly.type
_entity_poly.pdbx_seq_one_letter_code
_entity_poly.pdbx_strand_id
1 'polypeptide(L)'
;MEEEPYFGVGSGLPTGWGSSLNQVSVMEWSPTGVGYNLRPVLSVLLTNGSVMIYGQEGSAVTDISVRKRSFDAWRVLWGISGIVQYLTKYLDKKKKGHALKPQHIRNHIFVFINCRIENPSFNSQTKEQMTTKVSSFGSKCVLSEAFLKKVAASDAIQNIMSFAEKKADKMMAKSDGNRRSRINNAKLVDANLAGTKRGHECTLILTEGDSAKSLAVAGRAILDPDRIGVFPLRGKMLNVRDASIEQITKNQEIQNIKQFLGLKHKQNYTDTKGLRYGHLMIMADQDHDGSHIKGLLINFLQVQYPSLLQIPDFFREFITPIVKVWQGKNPKNPQKLQAFFTQPQYEEWKEAHKNEISRWEYKYYKGLGTSSNEDAQVYFTNLDDHLKEFDTMQSSEAELFDLAFSKKKADARKEWLGNFVPGTYLDHSTKSITYDDFFLTV
;
A
#
# COMPACT_ATOMS: atom_id res chain seq x y z
N MET A 1 42.77 17.23 -56.40
CA MET A 1 41.76 16.78 -57.37
C MET A 1 41.31 15.41 -56.91
N GLU A 2 40.11 15.15 -56.44
CA GLU A 2 38.90 15.92 -56.16
C GLU A 2 38.07 14.97 -55.27
N GLU A 3 37.51 15.46 -54.17
CA GLU A 3 36.53 14.70 -53.38
C GLU A 3 35.21 14.66 -54.14
N GLU A 4 34.70 13.46 -54.47
CA GLU A 4 33.29 13.30 -54.82
C GLU A 4 32.48 12.88 -53.57
N PRO A 5 31.36 13.56 -53.27
CA PRO A 5 30.47 13.18 -52.17
C PRO A 5 29.51 12.07 -52.65
N TYR A 6 29.56 10.90 -52.01
CA TYR A 6 28.54 9.87 -52.24
C TYR A 6 27.20 10.27 -51.62
N PHE A 7 26.29 10.74 -52.47
CA PHE A 7 24.86 10.81 -52.21
C PHE A 7 24.28 9.41 -52.00
N GLY A 8 23.45 9.22 -50.96
CA GLY A 8 22.63 8.00 -50.85
C GLY A 8 22.20 7.55 -49.47
N VAL A 9 21.83 8.45 -48.55
CA VAL A 9 20.98 8.07 -47.41
C VAL A 9 19.58 8.63 -47.69
N GLY A 10 18.76 7.83 -48.35
CA GLY A 10 17.34 8.18 -48.52
C GLY A 10 16.62 8.12 -47.18
N SER A 11 16.09 9.25 -46.71
CA SER A 11 15.15 9.29 -45.59
C SER A 11 13.74 8.99 -46.11
N GLY A 12 13.07 8.00 -45.52
CA GLY A 12 11.67 7.69 -45.80
C GLY A 12 10.80 8.07 -44.60
N LEU A 13 9.72 8.83 -44.83
CA LEU A 13 8.69 9.06 -43.83
C LEU A 13 7.69 7.89 -43.82
N PRO A 14 7.24 7.39 -42.65
CA PRO A 14 6.18 6.39 -42.58
C PRO A 14 4.87 6.97 -43.15
N THR A 15 4.27 6.32 -44.15
CA THR A 15 3.07 6.81 -44.88
C THR A 15 1.76 6.11 -44.51
N GLY A 16 1.69 5.37 -43.39
CA GLY A 16 0.48 4.65 -42.98
C GLY A 16 -0.20 5.24 -41.75
N TRP A 17 -1.40 5.80 -41.91
CA TRP A 17 -2.27 6.21 -40.80
C TRP A 17 -3.27 5.10 -40.48
N GLY A 18 -3.01 4.40 -39.36
CA GLY A 18 -3.94 3.47 -38.72
C GLY A 18 -3.86 3.68 -37.22
N SER A 19 -5.02 3.83 -36.58
CA SER A 19 -5.20 4.23 -35.19
C SER A 19 -4.33 3.45 -34.17
N SER A 20 -3.69 4.21 -33.28
CA SER A 20 -2.87 3.86 -32.10
C SER A 20 -1.54 3.10 -32.34
N LEU A 21 -0.63 3.68 -33.12
CA LEU A 21 0.80 3.32 -33.13
C LEU A 21 1.59 4.32 -32.26
N ASN A 22 1.45 4.23 -30.94
CA ASN A 22 2.24 5.05 -30.02
C ASN A 22 3.68 4.51 -29.93
N GLN A 23 4.47 5.01 -30.87
CA GLN A 23 5.93 5.10 -30.95
C GLN A 23 6.68 4.04 -31.79
N VAL A 24 7.31 4.55 -32.85
CA VAL A 24 8.36 3.90 -33.65
C VAL A 24 9.71 4.41 -33.14
N SER A 25 10.52 3.53 -32.54
CA SER A 25 11.92 3.84 -32.21
C SER A 25 12.83 3.03 -33.12
N VAL A 26 13.51 3.70 -34.04
CA VAL A 26 14.40 3.06 -35.03
C VAL A 26 15.80 2.95 -34.43
N MET A 27 16.32 1.72 -34.36
CA MET A 27 17.75 1.46 -34.11
C MET A 27 18.45 1.14 -35.42
N GLU A 28 19.32 2.04 -35.85
CA GLU A 28 20.27 1.81 -36.93
C GLU A 28 21.66 1.64 -36.35
N TRP A 29 22.34 0.58 -36.76
CA TRP A 29 23.72 0.33 -36.36
C TRP A 29 24.47 -0.35 -37.52
N SER A 30 25.62 0.22 -37.88
CA SER A 30 26.54 -0.30 -38.90
C SER A 30 27.96 -0.31 -38.36
N PRO A 31 28.74 -1.40 -38.57
CA PRO A 31 30.18 -1.34 -38.37
C PRO A 31 30.85 -0.48 -39.45
N THR A 32 31.98 0.14 -39.10
CA THR A 32 32.88 0.82 -40.02
C THR A 32 33.75 -0.20 -40.75
N GLY A 33 33.82 -0.09 -42.09
CA GLY A 33 34.93 -0.66 -42.88
C GLY A 33 34.83 -2.11 -43.37
N VAL A 34 33.65 -2.67 -43.70
CA VAL A 34 33.58 -4.02 -44.28
C VAL A 34 32.64 -4.09 -45.50
N GLY A 35 33.15 -4.74 -46.57
CA GLY A 35 32.51 -4.94 -47.86
C GLY A 35 31.26 -5.82 -47.86
N TYR A 36 30.54 -5.72 -48.97
CA TYR A 36 29.12 -5.98 -49.16
C TYR A 36 28.66 -7.44 -49.02
N ASN A 37 27.67 -7.67 -48.15
CA ASN A 37 26.57 -8.61 -48.37
C ASN A 37 25.29 -7.98 -47.79
N LEU A 38 24.68 -7.09 -48.60
CA LEU A 38 23.55 -6.25 -48.21
C LEU A 38 22.22 -6.97 -48.39
N ARG A 39 21.50 -7.22 -47.29
CA ARG A 39 20.04 -7.17 -47.33
C ARG A 39 19.54 -6.41 -46.11
N PRO A 40 18.93 -5.22 -46.26
CA PRO A 40 18.27 -4.56 -45.14
C PRO A 40 17.08 -5.42 -44.69
N VAL A 41 16.98 -5.64 -43.39
CA VAL A 41 15.91 -6.42 -42.77
C VAL A 41 15.21 -5.50 -41.77
N LEU A 42 14.11 -4.86 -42.19
CA LEU A 42 13.31 -4.05 -41.27
C LEU A 42 12.49 -5.00 -40.39
N SER A 43 12.85 -5.10 -39.12
CA SER A 43 12.19 -6.00 -38.15
C SER A 43 11.35 -5.20 -37.14
N VAL A 44 10.11 -5.64 -36.89
CA VAL A 44 9.00 -4.88 -36.29
C VAL A 44 8.38 -5.73 -35.16
N LEU A 45 8.74 -5.51 -33.89
CA LEU A 45 8.24 -6.28 -32.74
C LEU A 45 6.81 -5.88 -32.32
N LEU A 46 5.83 -6.72 -32.65
CA LEU A 46 4.42 -6.60 -32.28
C LEU A 46 4.18 -6.82 -30.77
N THR A 47 3.08 -6.25 -30.26
CA THR A 47 2.67 -6.28 -28.84
C THR A 47 2.39 -7.68 -28.28
N ASN A 48 2.22 -8.67 -29.15
CA ASN A 48 2.05 -10.08 -28.79
C ASN A 48 3.39 -10.85 -28.75
N GLY A 49 4.54 -10.17 -28.86
CA GLY A 49 5.87 -10.80 -28.85
C GLY A 49 6.33 -11.35 -30.21
N SER A 50 5.54 -11.16 -31.28
CA SER A 50 5.91 -11.53 -32.65
C SER A 50 6.82 -10.46 -33.28
N VAL A 51 7.77 -10.84 -34.13
CA VAL A 51 8.57 -9.88 -34.92
C VAL A 51 8.16 -10.00 -36.38
N MET A 52 7.67 -8.92 -36.97
CA MET A 52 7.38 -8.83 -38.40
C MET A 52 8.66 -8.43 -39.12
N ILE A 53 9.07 -9.19 -40.13
CA ILE A 53 10.29 -8.91 -40.89
C ILE A 53 9.89 -8.50 -42.30
N TYR A 54 10.31 -7.31 -42.70
CA TYR A 54 10.24 -6.83 -44.08
C TYR A 54 11.62 -7.00 -44.73
N GLY A 55 11.66 -7.77 -45.81
CA GLY A 55 12.86 -8.00 -46.60
C GLY A 55 12.50 -8.14 -48.08
N GLN A 56 13.44 -7.82 -48.95
CA GLN A 56 13.29 -7.94 -50.40
C GLN A 56 13.45 -9.41 -50.82
N GLU A 57 12.42 -9.98 -51.47
CA GLU A 57 12.51 -11.28 -52.13
C GLU A 57 12.93 -11.07 -53.59
N GLY A 58 14.16 -11.49 -53.91
CA GLY A 58 14.61 -11.66 -55.29
C GLY A 58 14.78 -10.38 -56.11
N SER A 59 15.48 -10.55 -57.24
CA SER A 59 15.84 -9.52 -58.20
C SER A 59 14.64 -9.14 -59.07
N ALA A 60 13.60 -8.56 -58.49
CA ALA A 60 12.58 -7.83 -59.21
C ALA A 60 11.93 -6.84 -58.25
N VAL A 61 11.76 -5.61 -58.74
CA VAL A 61 11.01 -4.56 -58.06
C VAL A 61 9.57 -5.07 -57.84
N THR A 62 8.99 -4.72 -56.69
CA THR A 62 7.66 -5.06 -56.16
C THR A 62 7.39 -6.50 -55.74
N ASP A 63 7.71 -6.85 -54.49
CA ASP A 63 6.69 -7.35 -53.55
C ASP A 63 7.16 -7.26 -52.08
N ILE A 64 6.35 -6.63 -51.22
CA ILE A 64 6.57 -6.59 -49.77
C ILE A 64 5.66 -7.67 -49.17
N SER A 65 6.16 -8.90 -49.01
CA SER A 65 5.38 -9.94 -48.36
C SER A 65 5.31 -9.73 -46.84
N VAL A 66 4.11 -9.49 -46.31
CA VAL A 66 3.86 -9.36 -44.86
C VAL A 66 3.75 -10.77 -44.27
N ARG A 67 4.79 -11.25 -43.58
CA ARG A 67 4.73 -12.52 -42.83
C ARG A 67 4.66 -12.26 -41.31
N LYS A 68 3.58 -12.75 -40.69
CA LYS A 68 3.41 -12.76 -39.23
C LYS A 68 4.18 -13.95 -38.66
N ARG A 69 5.26 -13.69 -37.92
CA ARG A 69 6.18 -14.71 -37.40
C ARG A 69 6.19 -14.69 -35.87
N SER A 70 5.96 -15.85 -35.25
CA SER A 70 6.09 -16.00 -33.79
C SER A 70 7.56 -16.13 -33.41
N PHE A 71 8.04 -15.29 -32.50
CA PHE A 71 9.40 -15.32 -31.97
C PHE A 71 9.40 -15.79 -30.51
N ASP A 72 8.71 -16.90 -30.24
CA ASP A 72 8.70 -17.53 -28.92
C ASP A 72 10.08 -18.11 -28.53
N ALA A 73 11.01 -18.25 -29.48
CA ALA A 73 12.31 -18.84 -29.23
C ALA A 73 13.46 -17.79 -29.30
N TRP A 74 13.86 -17.41 -28.09
CA TRP A 74 15.00 -16.62 -27.63
C TRP A 74 16.13 -16.31 -28.64
N ARG A 75 16.49 -15.01 -28.75
CA ARG A 75 17.86 -14.41 -28.83
C ARG A 75 18.01 -13.13 -29.67
N VAL A 76 16.91 -12.51 -30.09
CA VAL A 76 16.83 -11.05 -30.42
C VAL A 76 16.67 -10.18 -29.13
N LEU A 77 16.82 -10.82 -27.97
CA LEU A 77 16.44 -10.34 -26.63
C LEU A 77 17.41 -9.37 -25.95
N TRP A 78 18.63 -9.12 -26.45
CA TRP A 78 19.64 -8.41 -25.64
C TRP A 78 19.38 -6.91 -25.49
N GLY A 79 19.15 -6.18 -26.59
CA GLY A 79 18.79 -4.76 -26.54
C GLY A 79 17.45 -4.52 -25.84
N ILE A 80 16.46 -5.38 -26.12
CA ILE A 80 15.15 -5.35 -25.46
C ILE A 80 15.30 -5.62 -23.96
N SER A 81 16.15 -6.58 -23.56
CA SER A 81 16.42 -6.84 -22.14
C SER A 81 17.06 -5.64 -21.46
N GLY A 82 17.99 -4.94 -22.12
CA GLY A 82 18.59 -3.71 -21.60
C GLY A 82 17.55 -2.60 -21.40
N ILE A 83 16.68 -2.36 -22.38
CA ILE A 83 15.57 -1.40 -22.29
C ILE A 83 14.62 -1.79 -21.15
N VAL A 84 14.18 -3.05 -21.10
CA VAL A 84 13.22 -3.54 -20.10
C VAL A 84 13.81 -3.45 -18.70
N GLN A 85 15.09 -3.80 -18.50
CA GLN A 85 15.75 -3.68 -17.20
C GLN A 85 15.86 -2.22 -16.76
N TYR A 86 16.23 -1.32 -17.67
CA TYR A 86 16.29 0.11 -17.39
C TYR A 86 14.91 0.67 -17.01
N LEU A 87 13.88 0.36 -17.82
CA LEU A 87 12.51 0.80 -17.57
C LEU A 87 11.94 0.21 -16.29
N THR A 88 12.24 -1.05 -15.96
CA THR A 88 11.82 -1.65 -14.68
C THR A 88 12.35 -0.82 -13.51
N LYS A 89 13.66 -0.54 -13.50
CA LYS A 89 14.29 0.29 -12.45
C LYS A 89 13.74 1.72 -12.41
N TYR A 90 13.47 2.31 -13.56
CA TYR A 90 12.89 3.65 -13.66
C TYR A 90 11.46 3.71 -13.09
N LEU A 91 10.62 2.75 -13.48
CA LEU A 91 9.23 2.64 -13.04
C LEU A 91 9.13 2.30 -11.55
N ASP A 92 9.97 1.40 -11.04
CA ASP A 92 10.02 1.07 -9.62
C ASP A 92 10.40 2.28 -8.75
N LYS A 93 11.25 3.18 -9.27
CA LYS A 93 11.56 4.46 -8.60
C LYS A 93 10.37 5.42 -8.61
N LYS A 94 9.63 5.51 -9.72
CA LYS A 94 8.46 6.40 -9.86
C LYS A 94 7.25 5.95 -9.05
N LYS A 95 6.94 4.64 -9.04
CA LYS A 95 5.85 4.06 -8.24
C LYS A 95 6.31 2.79 -7.54
N LYS A 96 6.82 2.97 -6.32
CA LYS A 96 7.12 1.86 -5.43
C LYS A 96 5.84 1.04 -5.17
N GLY A 97 5.96 -0.28 -5.25
CA GLY A 97 4.92 -1.22 -4.78
C GLY A 97 3.96 -1.78 -5.83
N HIS A 98 4.06 -1.41 -7.12
CA HIS A 98 3.17 -1.92 -8.18
C HIS A 98 3.65 -3.22 -8.87
N ALA A 99 4.77 -3.80 -8.43
CA ALA A 99 5.32 -5.10 -8.87
C ALA A 99 5.13 -5.39 -10.38
N LEU A 100 5.78 -4.58 -11.22
CA LEU A 100 5.79 -4.79 -12.66
C LEU A 100 6.82 -5.86 -13.04
N LYS A 101 6.34 -6.98 -13.58
CA LYS A 101 7.20 -7.99 -14.19
C LYS A 101 7.77 -7.49 -15.52
N PRO A 102 8.99 -7.89 -15.92
CA PRO A 102 9.59 -7.57 -17.22
C PRO A 102 8.67 -7.84 -18.42
N GLN A 103 7.86 -8.92 -18.34
CA GLN A 103 6.91 -9.25 -19.39
C GLN A 103 5.82 -8.18 -19.58
N HIS A 104 5.38 -7.52 -18.51
CA HIS A 104 4.40 -6.44 -18.63
C HIS A 104 4.96 -5.26 -19.40
N ILE A 105 6.23 -4.91 -19.19
CA ILE A 105 6.88 -3.83 -19.93
C ILE A 105 7.04 -4.24 -21.40
N ARG A 106 7.51 -5.46 -21.67
CA ARG A 106 7.66 -5.99 -23.05
C ARG A 106 6.37 -5.91 -23.86
N ASN A 107 5.24 -6.22 -23.26
CA ASN A 107 3.94 -6.19 -23.95
C ASN A 107 3.44 -4.77 -24.29
N HIS A 108 4.06 -3.72 -23.76
CA HIS A 108 3.65 -2.33 -23.94
C HIS A 108 4.70 -1.47 -24.66
N ILE A 109 5.77 -2.08 -25.16
CA ILE A 109 6.78 -1.39 -25.97
C ILE A 109 6.86 -2.02 -27.35
N PHE A 110 7.12 -1.17 -28.33
CA PHE A 110 7.42 -1.59 -29.69
C PHE A 110 8.90 -1.32 -29.96
N VAL A 111 9.61 -2.29 -30.53
CA VAL A 111 11.04 -2.15 -30.81
C VAL A 111 11.31 -2.51 -32.27
N PHE A 112 11.95 -1.60 -32.99
CA PHE A 112 12.45 -1.83 -34.33
C PHE A 112 13.95 -2.09 -34.26
N ILE A 113 14.39 -3.18 -34.88
CA ILE A 113 15.81 -3.57 -34.87
C ILE A 113 16.25 -3.77 -36.31
N ASN A 114 17.25 -3.00 -36.72
CA ASN A 114 17.98 -3.23 -37.96
C ASN A 114 19.45 -3.47 -37.61
N CYS A 115 19.98 -4.65 -37.94
CA CYS A 115 21.35 -5.03 -37.59
C CYS A 115 22.02 -5.84 -38.70
N ARG A 116 23.35 -5.80 -38.72
CA ARG A 116 24.21 -6.61 -39.60
C ARG A 116 24.99 -7.59 -38.74
N ILE A 117 24.79 -8.88 -39.00
CA ILE A 117 25.36 -9.98 -38.23
C ILE A 117 26.33 -10.75 -39.12
N GLU A 118 27.53 -11.00 -38.61
CA GLU A 118 28.54 -11.81 -39.30
C GLU A 118 28.18 -13.29 -39.28
N ASN A 119 28.16 -13.93 -40.45
CA ASN A 119 27.88 -15.36 -40.65
C ASN A 119 26.70 -15.92 -39.82
N PRO A 120 25.46 -15.39 -40.02
CA PRO A 120 24.34 -15.76 -39.18
C PRO A 120 23.87 -17.20 -39.41
N SER A 121 23.59 -17.91 -38.32
CA SER A 121 22.98 -19.23 -38.27
C SER A 121 21.49 -19.13 -37.95
N PHE A 122 20.68 -20.00 -38.56
CA PHE A 122 19.22 -20.04 -38.39
C PHE A 122 18.76 -21.47 -38.07
N ASN A 123 17.59 -21.59 -37.42
CA ASN A 123 17.00 -22.90 -37.09
C ASN A 123 16.46 -23.67 -38.31
N SER A 124 16.27 -23.00 -39.44
CA SER A 124 15.61 -23.52 -40.64
C SER A 124 16.03 -22.73 -41.88
N GLN A 125 15.84 -23.35 -43.05
CA GLN A 125 16.17 -22.73 -44.34
C GLN A 125 15.32 -21.50 -44.67
N THR A 126 14.12 -21.41 -44.10
CA THR A 126 13.26 -20.21 -44.21
C THR A 126 13.83 -19.01 -43.45
N LYS A 127 14.89 -19.21 -42.65
CA LYS A 127 15.67 -18.18 -41.93
C LYS A 127 14.79 -17.26 -41.09
N GLU A 128 13.73 -17.81 -40.51
CA GLU A 128 12.77 -17.03 -39.74
C GLU A 128 13.28 -16.73 -38.34
N GLN A 129 14.08 -17.64 -37.76
CA GLN A 129 14.61 -17.50 -36.42
C GLN A 129 16.13 -17.67 -36.41
N MET A 130 16.84 -16.58 -36.11
CA MET A 130 18.29 -16.59 -35.96
C MET A 130 18.70 -17.24 -34.63
N THR A 131 19.63 -18.18 -34.67
CA THR A 131 20.13 -18.93 -33.51
C THR A 131 21.57 -18.57 -33.12
N THR A 132 22.24 -17.72 -33.92
CA THR A 132 23.60 -17.21 -33.66
C THR A 132 23.73 -16.69 -32.22
N LYS A 133 24.83 -17.05 -31.54
CA LYS A 133 25.12 -16.55 -30.19
C LYS A 133 25.56 -15.08 -30.27
N VAL A 134 25.18 -14.28 -29.28
CA VAL A 134 25.52 -12.84 -29.21
C VAL A 134 27.03 -12.59 -29.28
N SER A 135 27.83 -13.47 -28.68
CA SER A 135 29.31 -13.42 -28.73
C SER A 135 29.88 -13.54 -30.15
N SER A 136 29.10 -14.06 -31.09
CA SER A 136 29.48 -14.33 -32.48
C SER A 136 28.82 -13.39 -33.47
N PHE A 137 28.26 -12.26 -33.01
CA PHE A 137 27.61 -11.28 -33.89
C PHE A 137 28.60 -10.43 -34.71
N GLY A 138 29.90 -10.51 -34.42
CA GLY A 138 30.93 -9.60 -34.97
C GLY A 138 30.82 -8.17 -34.42
N SER A 139 29.91 -7.93 -33.47
CA SER A 139 29.53 -6.59 -33.04
C SER A 139 28.79 -6.53 -31.70
N LYS A 140 28.70 -5.33 -31.11
CA LYS A 140 27.98 -5.06 -29.85
C LYS A 140 27.03 -3.87 -30.00
N CYS A 141 25.78 -4.03 -29.56
CA CYS A 141 24.76 -2.98 -29.56
C CYS A 141 24.67 -2.27 -28.20
N VAL A 142 25.53 -1.29 -27.94
CA VAL A 142 25.49 -0.57 -26.65
C VAL A 142 24.35 0.44 -26.65
N LEU A 143 23.41 0.29 -25.71
CA LEU A 143 22.33 1.26 -25.50
C LEU A 143 22.89 2.50 -24.81
N SER A 144 22.86 3.65 -25.47
CA SER A 144 23.30 4.89 -24.86
C SER A 144 22.33 5.33 -23.76
N GLU A 145 22.85 5.98 -22.71
CA GLU A 145 22.02 6.51 -21.63
C GLU A 145 21.03 7.56 -22.17
N ALA A 146 21.45 8.35 -23.16
CA ALA A 146 20.58 9.32 -23.84
C ALA A 146 19.38 8.65 -24.52
N PHE A 147 19.59 7.51 -25.18
CA PHE A 147 18.49 6.74 -25.77
C PHE A 147 17.54 6.22 -24.68
N LEU A 148 18.07 5.62 -23.61
CA LEU A 148 17.27 5.09 -22.51
C LEU A 148 16.42 6.18 -21.82
N LYS A 149 16.97 7.39 -21.65
CA LYS A 149 16.25 8.56 -21.13
C LYS A 149 15.11 8.98 -22.06
N LYS A 150 15.32 9.00 -23.38
CA LYS A 150 14.26 9.29 -24.36
C LYS A 150 13.13 8.24 -24.29
N VAL A 151 13.46 6.96 -24.18
CA VAL A 151 12.47 5.90 -24.01
C VAL A 151 11.68 6.08 -22.70
N ALA A 152 12.34 6.44 -21.60
CA ALA A 152 11.67 6.70 -20.31
C ALA A 152 10.87 8.01 -20.27
N ALA A 153 11.01 8.89 -21.26
CA ALA A 153 10.20 10.10 -21.42
C ALA A 153 9.02 9.90 -22.39
N SER A 154 8.89 8.71 -22.98
CA SER A 154 7.81 8.41 -23.94
C SER A 154 6.45 8.20 -23.29
N ASP A 155 5.39 8.32 -24.10
CA ASP A 155 4.01 8.02 -23.71
C ASP A 155 3.78 6.54 -23.35
N ALA A 156 4.66 5.63 -23.81
CA ALA A 156 4.62 4.23 -23.42
C ALA A 156 4.73 4.07 -21.89
N ILE A 157 5.44 4.98 -21.22
CA ILE A 157 5.54 5.00 -19.75
C ILE A 157 4.18 5.28 -19.12
N GLN A 158 3.40 6.23 -19.65
CA GLN A 158 2.06 6.51 -19.13
C GLN A 158 1.14 5.31 -19.32
N ASN A 159 1.22 4.62 -20.46
CA ASN A 159 0.45 3.40 -20.71
C ASN A 159 0.84 2.26 -19.74
N ILE A 160 2.14 2.04 -19.54
CA ILE A 160 2.64 1.03 -18.59
C ILE A 160 2.21 1.37 -17.17
N MET A 161 2.26 2.65 -16.78
CA MET A 161 1.83 3.12 -15.47
C MET A 161 0.32 2.96 -15.26
N SER A 162 -0.50 3.30 -16.26
CA SER A 162 -1.94 3.08 -16.21
C SER A 162 -2.28 1.59 -16.11
N PHE A 163 -1.57 0.73 -16.85
CA PHE A 163 -1.69 -0.72 -16.71
C PHE A 163 -1.32 -1.19 -15.31
N ALA A 164 -0.20 -0.68 -14.76
CA ALA A 164 0.26 -1.00 -13.41
C ALA A 164 -0.81 -0.64 -12.37
N GLU A 165 -1.38 0.56 -12.45
CA GLU A 165 -2.45 1.06 -11.58
C GLU A 165 -3.72 0.20 -11.69
N LYS A 166 -4.19 -0.09 -12.91
CA LYS A 166 -5.37 -0.94 -13.11
C LYS A 166 -5.16 -2.34 -12.55
N LYS A 167 -3.96 -2.89 -12.68
CA LYS A 167 -3.60 -4.21 -12.12
C LYS A 167 -3.57 -4.16 -10.59
N ALA A 168 -2.96 -3.12 -10.03
CA ALA A 168 -2.93 -2.83 -8.61
C ALA A 168 -4.35 -2.73 -8.02
N ASP A 169 -5.21 -1.91 -8.64
CA ASP A 169 -6.61 -1.75 -8.23
C ASP A 169 -7.37 -3.07 -8.27
N LYS A 170 -7.19 -3.86 -9.34
CA LYS A 170 -7.79 -5.20 -9.44
C LYS A 170 -7.30 -6.14 -8.33
N MET A 171 -6.04 -6.06 -7.93
CA MET A 171 -5.50 -6.88 -6.84
C MET A 171 -6.10 -6.49 -5.49
N MET A 172 -6.20 -5.19 -5.22
CA MET A 172 -6.77 -4.68 -3.97
C MET A 172 -8.28 -4.95 -3.88
N ALA A 173 -9.00 -4.79 -4.99
CA ALA A 173 -10.45 -5.03 -5.06
C ALA A 173 -10.84 -6.51 -4.90
N LYS A 174 -9.94 -7.45 -5.20
CA LYS A 174 -10.21 -8.90 -5.02
C LYS A 174 -10.50 -9.29 -3.57
N SER A 175 -9.98 -8.51 -2.63
CA SER A 175 -10.15 -8.77 -1.21
C SER A 175 -11.15 -7.83 -0.55
N ASP A 176 -11.97 -7.15 -1.35
CA ASP A 176 -13.03 -6.30 -0.84
C ASP A 176 -14.03 -7.09 -0.01
N GLY A 177 -14.42 -6.47 1.10
CA GLY A 177 -15.50 -6.96 1.93
C GLY A 177 -16.85 -6.67 1.29
N ASN A 178 -17.87 -7.38 1.76
CA ASN A 178 -19.25 -7.08 1.42
C ASN A 178 -20.06 -7.01 2.71
N ARG A 179 -20.96 -6.05 2.82
CA ARG A 179 -21.88 -5.94 3.96
C ARG A 179 -22.58 -7.26 4.29
N ARG A 180 -22.95 -8.03 3.26
CA ARG A 180 -23.69 -9.29 3.42
C ARG A 180 -22.80 -10.55 3.40
N SER A 181 -21.47 -10.41 3.32
CA SER A 181 -20.63 -11.61 3.30
C SER A 181 -20.70 -12.34 4.64
N ARG A 182 -20.80 -13.66 4.56
CA ARG A 182 -20.62 -14.51 5.74
C ARG A 182 -19.14 -14.52 6.09
N ILE A 183 -18.82 -14.10 7.31
CA ILE A 183 -17.45 -14.08 7.80
C ILE A 183 -17.17 -15.41 8.49
N ASN A 184 -16.07 -16.07 8.10
CA ASN A 184 -15.59 -17.27 8.77
C ASN A 184 -14.17 -16.99 9.30
N ASN A 185 -14.09 -16.62 10.57
CA ASN A 185 -12.82 -16.43 11.28
C ASN A 185 -12.99 -16.89 12.73
N ALA A 186 -12.22 -17.89 13.16
CA ALA A 186 -12.35 -18.49 14.48
C ALA A 186 -12.03 -17.53 15.65
N LYS A 187 -11.26 -16.46 15.39
CA LYS A 187 -10.91 -15.47 16.40
C LYS A 187 -11.92 -14.33 16.52
N LEU A 188 -12.75 -14.11 15.49
CA LEU A 188 -13.79 -13.10 15.50
C LEU A 188 -14.98 -13.60 16.33
N VAL A 189 -15.37 -12.81 17.33
CA VAL A 189 -16.70 -12.89 17.93
C VAL A 189 -17.55 -11.86 17.21
N ASP A 190 -18.35 -12.30 16.24
CA ASP A 190 -19.13 -11.40 15.39
C ASP A 190 -20.42 -10.97 16.11
N ALA A 191 -20.83 -9.70 15.93
CA ALA A 191 -22.11 -9.25 16.46
C ALA A 191 -23.27 -9.85 15.66
N ASN A 192 -24.36 -10.24 16.32
CA ASN A 192 -25.47 -10.92 15.65
C ASN A 192 -26.14 -10.05 14.56
N LEU A 193 -26.11 -8.72 14.73
CA LEU A 193 -26.67 -7.76 13.77
C LEU A 193 -25.63 -7.23 12.77
N ALA A 194 -24.37 -7.65 12.84
CA ALA A 194 -23.33 -7.19 11.93
C ALA A 194 -23.64 -7.56 10.46
N GLY A 195 -23.57 -6.57 9.57
CA GLY A 195 -23.90 -6.76 8.16
C GLY A 195 -25.41 -6.79 7.83
N THR A 196 -26.28 -6.72 8.83
CA THR A 196 -27.73 -6.58 8.63
C THR A 196 -28.11 -5.13 8.29
N LYS A 197 -29.41 -4.80 8.23
CA LYS A 197 -29.87 -3.40 8.08
C LYS A 197 -29.44 -2.52 9.27
N ARG A 198 -29.18 -3.14 10.42
CA ARG A 198 -28.78 -2.51 11.68
C ARG A 198 -27.27 -2.53 11.92
N GLY A 199 -26.48 -2.94 10.91
CA GLY A 199 -25.02 -3.00 11.03
C GLY A 199 -24.38 -1.65 11.36
N HIS A 200 -24.99 -0.54 10.92
CA HIS A 200 -24.58 0.82 11.27
C HIS A 200 -24.71 1.16 12.76
N GLU A 201 -25.49 0.38 13.53
CA GLU A 201 -25.62 0.52 14.98
C GLU A 201 -24.64 -0.41 15.74
N CYS A 202 -23.87 -1.23 15.01
CA CYS A 202 -22.94 -2.19 15.59
C CYS A 202 -21.53 -1.59 15.72
N THR A 203 -20.81 -2.02 16.76
CA THR A 203 -19.42 -1.64 17.01
C THR A 203 -18.50 -2.86 16.91
N LEU A 204 -17.44 -2.77 16.12
CA LEU A 204 -16.35 -3.74 16.11
C LEU A 204 -15.25 -3.26 17.06
N ILE A 205 -14.96 -4.03 18.10
CA ILE A 205 -13.86 -3.80 19.02
C ILE A 205 -12.62 -4.57 18.52
N LEU A 206 -11.56 -3.84 18.17
CA LEU A 206 -10.24 -4.40 17.90
C LEU A 206 -9.43 -4.38 19.19
N THR A 207 -8.89 -5.51 19.62
CA THR A 207 -8.13 -5.60 20.87
C THR A 207 -6.66 -5.84 20.64
N GLU A 208 -5.81 -5.30 21.51
CA GLU A 208 -4.38 -5.63 21.54
C GLU A 208 -4.17 -7.05 22.08
N GLY A 209 -4.03 -8.02 21.17
CA GLY A 209 -3.80 -9.41 21.50
C GLY A 209 -5.01 -10.13 22.11
N ASP A 210 -4.79 -11.41 22.43
CA ASP A 210 -5.82 -12.29 23.01
C ASP A 210 -6.08 -11.96 24.50
N SER A 211 -5.16 -11.26 25.18
CA SER A 211 -5.31 -10.84 26.59
C SER A 211 -6.43 -9.79 26.73
N ALA A 212 -6.38 -8.70 25.95
CA ALA A 212 -7.41 -7.67 25.94
C ALA A 212 -8.75 -8.17 25.39
N LYS A 213 -8.74 -9.20 24.53
CA LYS A 213 -9.95 -9.84 24.01
C LYS A 213 -10.84 -10.38 25.13
N SER A 214 -10.27 -11.02 26.14
CA SER A 214 -11.06 -11.60 27.25
C SER A 214 -11.88 -10.52 27.96
N LEU A 215 -11.27 -9.35 28.21
CA LEU A 215 -11.93 -8.20 28.80
C LEU A 215 -13.04 -7.64 27.89
N ALA A 216 -12.77 -7.50 26.59
CA ALA A 216 -13.78 -7.05 25.62
C ALA A 216 -14.96 -8.02 25.46
N VAL A 217 -14.72 -9.33 25.51
CA VAL A 217 -15.78 -10.35 25.44
C VAL A 217 -16.64 -10.33 26.72
N ALA A 218 -16.03 -10.11 27.88
CA ALA A 218 -16.78 -9.90 29.13
C ALA A 218 -17.65 -8.63 29.01
N GLY A 219 -17.07 -7.52 28.54
CA GLY A 219 -17.80 -6.26 28.27
C GLY A 219 -18.97 -6.40 27.30
N ARG A 220 -18.77 -7.18 26.23
CA ARG A 220 -19.83 -7.51 25.28
C ARG A 220 -21.03 -8.17 25.95
N ALA A 221 -20.84 -9.02 26.96
CA ALA A 221 -21.93 -9.66 27.67
C ALA A 221 -22.72 -8.70 28.58
N ILE A 222 -22.09 -7.60 29.00
CA ILE A 222 -22.69 -6.55 29.84
C ILE A 222 -23.46 -5.53 28.99
N LEU A 223 -22.92 -5.17 27.83
CA LEU A 223 -23.53 -4.25 26.88
C LEU A 223 -24.62 -4.95 26.06
N ASP A 224 -24.39 -5.14 24.76
CA ASP A 224 -25.31 -5.78 23.84
C ASP A 224 -24.55 -6.74 22.91
N PRO A 225 -24.63 -8.06 23.17
CA PRO A 225 -24.05 -9.09 22.31
C PRO A 225 -24.47 -9.02 20.84
N ASP A 226 -25.65 -8.45 20.55
CA ASP A 226 -26.18 -8.33 19.19
C ASP A 226 -25.48 -7.24 18.38
N ARG A 227 -24.87 -6.26 19.05
CA ARG A 227 -24.26 -5.08 18.42
C ARG A 227 -22.75 -5.03 18.54
N ILE A 228 -22.17 -5.71 19.53
CA ILE A 228 -20.73 -5.67 19.79
C ILE A 228 -20.04 -6.89 19.20
N GLY A 229 -19.12 -6.63 18.28
CA GLY A 229 -18.16 -7.61 17.76
C GLY A 229 -16.80 -7.42 18.39
N VAL A 230 -15.99 -8.47 18.51
CA VAL A 230 -14.65 -8.41 19.12
C VAL A 230 -13.65 -9.21 18.28
N PHE A 231 -12.50 -8.61 17.96
CA PHE A 231 -11.41 -9.27 17.25
C PHE A 231 -10.02 -8.89 17.81
N PRO A 232 -9.16 -9.86 18.14
CA PRO A 232 -7.81 -9.60 18.62
C PRO A 232 -6.83 -9.38 17.46
N LEU A 233 -6.14 -8.23 17.46
CA LEU A 233 -5.03 -7.96 16.56
C LEU A 233 -3.80 -8.76 16.97
N ARG A 234 -3.06 -9.26 15.98
CA ARG A 234 -1.79 -9.96 16.20
C ARG A 234 -0.60 -9.03 16.05
N GLY A 235 -0.12 -8.51 17.17
CA GLY A 235 1.07 -7.64 17.22
C GLY A 235 0.86 -6.32 16.46
N LYS A 236 1.97 -5.65 16.11
CA LYS A 236 1.94 -4.38 15.39
C LYS A 236 1.42 -4.57 13.97
N MET A 237 0.49 -3.72 13.57
CA MET A 237 -0.04 -3.73 12.21
C MET A 237 1.00 -3.35 11.16
N LEU A 238 0.80 -3.83 9.94
CA LEU A 238 1.63 -3.44 8.81
C LEU A 238 1.40 -1.97 8.49
N ASN A 239 2.45 -1.16 8.52
CA ASN A 239 2.40 0.21 8.00
C ASN A 239 2.17 0.17 6.47
N VAL A 240 0.93 0.44 6.06
CA VAL A 240 0.50 0.34 4.66
C VAL A 240 1.09 1.40 3.74
N ARG A 241 1.59 2.50 4.29
CA ARG A 241 2.08 3.66 3.54
C ARG A 241 3.38 3.36 2.79
N ASP A 242 4.20 2.50 3.39
CA ASP A 242 5.48 2.04 2.85
C ASP A 242 5.46 0.57 2.41
N ALA A 243 4.30 -0.09 2.47
CA ALA A 243 4.14 -1.47 2.06
C ALA A 243 3.83 -1.57 0.56
N SER A 244 4.31 -2.63 -0.08
CA SER A 244 3.87 -2.96 -1.43
C SER A 244 2.43 -3.48 -1.42
N ILE A 245 1.76 -3.37 -2.57
CA ILE A 245 0.39 -3.90 -2.74
C ILE A 245 0.33 -5.39 -2.42
N GLU A 246 1.38 -6.13 -2.80
CA GLU A 246 1.50 -7.55 -2.49
C GLU A 246 1.61 -7.81 -0.99
N GLN A 247 2.37 -7.00 -0.25
CA GLN A 247 2.46 -7.11 1.21
C GLN A 247 1.11 -6.82 1.87
N ILE A 248 0.40 -5.77 1.41
CA ILE A 248 -0.92 -5.41 1.93
C ILE A 248 -1.93 -6.54 1.64
N THR A 249 -1.97 -7.04 0.40
CA THR A 249 -2.89 -8.10 -0.02
C THR A 249 -2.63 -9.42 0.72
N LYS A 250 -1.38 -9.74 1.05
CA LYS A 250 -0.99 -10.94 1.80
C LYS A 250 -1.14 -10.79 3.32
N ASN A 251 -1.28 -9.58 3.84
CA ASN A 251 -1.39 -9.36 5.28
C ASN A 251 -2.78 -9.75 5.77
N GLN A 252 -2.86 -10.82 6.56
CA GLN A 252 -4.12 -11.39 7.03
C GLN A 252 -4.89 -10.43 7.94
N GLU A 253 -4.23 -9.63 8.78
CA GLU A 253 -4.90 -8.68 9.68
C GLU A 253 -5.64 -7.60 8.88
N ILE A 254 -5.00 -7.04 7.86
CA ILE A 254 -5.63 -6.06 6.95
C ILE A 254 -6.80 -6.71 6.22
N GLN A 255 -6.64 -7.94 5.70
CA GLN A 255 -7.72 -8.63 5.01
C GLN A 255 -8.90 -8.92 5.94
N ASN A 256 -8.63 -9.32 7.18
CA ASN A 256 -9.64 -9.53 8.20
C ASN A 256 -10.43 -8.24 8.46
N ILE A 257 -9.76 -7.11 8.74
CA ILE A 257 -10.43 -5.82 8.99
C ILE A 257 -11.29 -5.41 7.78
N LYS A 258 -10.75 -5.51 6.55
CA LYS A 258 -11.52 -5.25 5.32
C LYS A 258 -12.80 -6.08 5.26
N GLN A 259 -12.70 -7.38 5.51
CA GLN A 259 -13.84 -8.29 5.45
C GLN A 259 -14.83 -8.02 6.58
N PHE A 260 -14.36 -7.80 7.81
CA PHE A 260 -15.21 -7.62 8.98
C PHE A 260 -16.03 -6.35 8.91
N LEU A 261 -15.46 -5.26 8.40
CA LEU A 261 -16.14 -3.98 8.20
C LEU A 261 -16.91 -3.93 6.86
N GLY A 262 -16.60 -4.80 5.91
CA GLY A 262 -17.22 -4.79 4.58
C GLY A 262 -16.64 -3.73 3.63
N LEU A 263 -15.35 -3.42 3.78
CA LEU A 263 -14.68 -2.33 3.06
C LEU A 263 -14.33 -2.71 1.62
N LYS A 264 -14.65 -1.80 0.71
CA LYS A 264 -14.35 -1.84 -0.72
C LYS A 264 -13.25 -0.86 -1.11
N HIS A 265 -12.35 -1.29 -1.98
CA HIS A 265 -11.23 -0.50 -2.50
C HIS A 265 -11.73 0.74 -3.24
N LYS A 266 -11.12 1.90 -2.97
CA LYS A 266 -11.47 3.21 -3.57
C LYS A 266 -12.94 3.63 -3.41
N GLN A 267 -13.68 3.01 -2.51
CA GLN A 267 -15.02 3.47 -2.17
C GLN A 267 -14.91 4.74 -1.32
N ASN A 268 -15.62 5.79 -1.74
CA ASN A 268 -15.86 6.96 -0.91
C ASN A 268 -17.08 6.69 -0.03
N TYR A 269 -16.92 6.80 1.30
CA TYR A 269 -17.97 6.54 2.28
C TYR A 269 -18.49 7.87 2.82
N THR A 270 -19.78 8.14 2.61
CA THR A 270 -20.48 9.31 3.17
C THR A 270 -21.26 8.97 4.44
N ASP A 271 -21.56 7.69 4.64
CA ASP A 271 -22.21 7.14 5.83
C ASP A 271 -21.73 5.70 6.09
N THR A 272 -22.20 5.13 7.20
CA THR A 272 -21.83 3.78 7.64
C THR A 272 -22.89 2.72 7.31
N LYS A 273 -24.00 3.07 6.66
CA LYS A 273 -25.11 2.14 6.36
C LYS A 273 -24.70 1.03 5.39
N GLY A 274 -23.69 1.31 4.57
CA GLY A 274 -23.07 0.35 3.66
C GLY A 274 -22.13 -0.65 4.33
N LEU A 275 -21.74 -0.43 5.60
CA LEU A 275 -20.76 -1.24 6.33
C LEU A 275 -21.42 -2.38 7.10
N ARG A 276 -20.59 -3.32 7.55
CA ARG A 276 -21.02 -4.36 8.50
C ARG A 276 -21.15 -3.84 9.93
N TYR A 277 -20.27 -2.92 10.30
CA TYR A 277 -20.23 -2.22 11.58
C TYR A 277 -20.20 -0.73 11.31
N GLY A 278 -20.98 0.04 12.06
CA GLY A 278 -21.00 1.49 11.96
C GLY A 278 -19.92 2.17 12.77
N HIS A 279 -19.39 1.49 13.77
CA HIS A 279 -18.34 2.02 14.64
C HIS A 279 -17.18 1.03 14.73
N LEU A 280 -15.97 1.56 14.80
CA LEU A 280 -14.74 0.84 15.03
C LEU A 280 -14.11 1.37 16.32
N MET A 281 -13.97 0.50 17.31
CA MET A 281 -13.39 0.82 18.60
C MET A 281 -12.04 0.11 18.74
N ILE A 282 -10.99 0.83 19.11
CA ILE A 282 -9.69 0.25 19.47
C ILE A 282 -9.57 0.13 20.98
N MET A 283 -9.13 -1.03 21.45
CA MET A 283 -8.91 -1.34 22.85
C MET A 283 -7.50 -1.91 23.02
N ALA A 284 -6.58 -1.01 23.36
CA ALA A 284 -5.15 -1.28 23.49
C ALA A 284 -4.64 -0.82 24.86
N ASP A 285 -3.51 -1.36 25.29
CA ASP A 285 -2.90 -0.97 26.56
C ASP A 285 -2.50 0.53 26.51
N GLN A 286 -2.53 1.20 27.66
CA GLN A 286 -2.16 2.62 27.78
C GLN A 286 -0.63 2.76 27.94
N ASP A 287 0.09 2.14 27.01
CA ASP A 287 1.55 2.19 26.89
C ASP A 287 1.97 2.62 25.47
N HIS A 288 3.28 2.72 25.25
CA HIS A 288 3.83 3.15 23.96
C HIS A 288 3.52 2.18 22.81
N ASP A 289 3.40 0.87 23.09
CA ASP A 289 3.11 -0.13 22.07
C ASP A 289 1.64 -0.07 21.66
N GLY A 290 0.73 0.10 22.61
CA GLY A 290 -0.69 0.31 22.38
C GLY A 290 -0.95 1.58 21.56
N SER A 291 -0.32 2.71 21.91
CA SER A 291 -0.43 3.95 21.14
C SER A 291 0.11 3.82 19.71
N HIS A 292 1.19 3.05 19.51
CA HIS A 292 1.70 2.74 18.16
C HIS A 292 0.70 1.88 17.36
N ILE A 293 0.03 0.90 17.98
CA ILE A 293 -1.01 0.09 17.31
C ILE A 293 -2.18 0.99 16.88
N LYS A 294 -2.65 1.89 17.77
CA LYS A 294 -3.69 2.88 17.45
C LYS A 294 -3.28 3.71 16.23
N GLY A 295 -2.08 4.28 16.25
CA GLY A 295 -1.55 5.09 15.15
C GLY A 295 -1.47 4.32 13.82
N LEU A 296 -1.01 3.07 13.83
CA LEU A 296 -0.95 2.22 12.64
C LEU A 296 -2.34 1.90 12.06
N LEU A 297 -3.34 1.70 12.92
CA LEU A 297 -4.73 1.49 12.51
C LEU A 297 -5.33 2.72 11.86
N ILE A 298 -5.17 3.89 12.50
CA ILE A 298 -5.68 5.13 11.94
C ILE A 298 -4.94 5.46 10.63
N ASN A 299 -3.63 5.25 10.56
CA ASN A 299 -2.86 5.40 9.31
C ASN A 299 -3.36 4.45 8.20
N PHE A 300 -3.72 3.21 8.53
CA PHE A 300 -4.32 2.30 7.56
C PHE A 300 -5.65 2.85 7.01
N LEU A 301 -6.54 3.32 7.89
CA LEU A 301 -7.81 3.92 7.50
C LEU A 301 -7.60 5.20 6.69
N GLN A 302 -6.68 6.07 7.10
CA GLN A 302 -6.37 7.33 6.44
C GLN A 302 -5.84 7.09 5.01
N VAL A 303 -4.94 6.12 4.83
CA VAL A 303 -4.34 5.84 3.52
C VAL A 303 -5.31 5.12 2.57
N GLN A 304 -6.10 4.16 3.08
CA GLN A 304 -6.91 3.29 2.23
C GLN A 304 -8.39 3.72 2.13
N TYR A 305 -8.92 4.35 3.18
CA TYR A 305 -10.33 4.70 3.35
C TYR A 305 -10.52 6.06 4.07
N PRO A 306 -9.88 7.15 3.62
CA PRO A 306 -9.84 8.43 4.34
C PRO A 306 -11.23 8.99 4.67
N SER A 307 -12.21 8.77 3.79
CA SER A 307 -13.59 9.21 3.99
C SER A 307 -14.24 8.64 5.24
N LEU A 308 -13.81 7.46 5.73
CA LEU A 308 -14.35 6.89 6.97
C LEU A 308 -13.98 7.73 8.19
N LEU A 309 -12.81 8.35 8.20
CA LEU A 309 -12.35 9.21 9.30
C LEU A 309 -13.01 10.60 9.25
N GLN A 310 -13.74 10.91 8.18
CA GLN A 310 -14.57 12.10 8.06
C GLN A 310 -16.02 11.85 8.50
N ILE A 311 -16.37 10.60 8.81
CA ILE A 311 -17.69 10.27 9.36
C ILE A 311 -17.60 10.47 10.88
N PRO A 312 -18.46 11.32 11.47
CA PRO A 312 -18.51 11.50 12.92
C PRO A 312 -18.70 10.16 13.62
N ASP A 313 -18.02 9.99 14.75
CA ASP A 313 -18.25 8.85 15.65
C ASP A 313 -17.97 7.46 15.02
N PHE A 314 -17.28 7.41 13.88
CA PHE A 314 -16.86 6.15 13.27
C PHE A 314 -15.71 5.49 14.04
N PHE A 315 -14.68 6.25 14.40
CA PHE A 315 -13.50 5.74 15.10
C PHE A 315 -13.54 6.14 16.57
N ARG A 316 -13.39 5.16 17.45
CA ARG A 316 -13.47 5.32 18.91
C ARG A 316 -12.31 4.62 19.58
N GLU A 317 -11.97 5.09 20.78
CA GLU A 317 -10.99 4.46 21.65
C GLU A 317 -11.63 4.07 22.98
N PHE A 318 -11.27 2.89 23.46
CA PHE A 318 -11.54 2.47 24.83
C PHE A 318 -10.28 2.66 25.68
N ILE A 319 -10.37 3.53 26.68
CA ILE A 319 -9.29 3.80 27.64
C ILE A 319 -9.58 3.12 28.97
N THR A 320 -8.53 2.77 29.72
CA THR A 320 -8.64 2.25 31.08
C THR A 320 -7.76 3.03 32.04
N PRO A 321 -8.18 3.16 33.32
CA PRO A 321 -7.33 3.79 34.32
C PRO A 321 -5.99 3.07 34.47
N ILE A 322 -4.90 3.82 34.53
CA ILE A 322 -3.56 3.29 34.83
C ILE A 322 -3.31 3.15 36.34
N VAL A 323 -3.95 4.02 37.13
CA VAL A 323 -3.85 4.04 38.59
C VAL A 323 -5.23 4.27 39.18
N LYS A 324 -5.59 3.48 40.19
CA LYS A 324 -6.71 3.79 41.07
C LYS A 324 -6.20 3.99 42.48
N VAL A 325 -6.69 5.03 43.14
CA VAL A 325 -6.44 5.33 44.55
C VAL A 325 -7.74 5.31 45.31
N TRP A 326 -7.72 4.79 46.54
CA TRP A 326 -8.91 4.75 47.37
C TRP A 326 -8.64 4.93 48.86
N GLN A 327 -9.65 5.39 49.60
CA GLN A 327 -9.64 5.45 51.06
C GLN A 327 -10.50 4.35 51.66
N GLY A 328 -9.96 3.64 52.65
CA GLY A 328 -10.66 2.60 53.43
C GLY A 328 -10.09 1.19 53.24
N LYS A 329 -10.51 0.26 54.12
CA LYS A 329 -9.93 -1.09 54.22
C LYS A 329 -10.32 -2.04 53.06
N ASN A 330 -11.41 -1.76 52.35
CA ASN A 330 -11.91 -2.62 51.28
C ASN A 330 -11.87 -1.90 49.92
N PRO A 331 -11.04 -2.35 48.96
CA PRO A 331 -10.98 -1.75 47.62
C PRO A 331 -12.28 -1.88 46.82
N LYS A 332 -13.16 -2.83 47.17
CA LYS A 332 -14.45 -3.04 46.48
C LYS A 332 -15.58 -2.12 46.98
N ASN A 333 -15.42 -1.49 48.14
CA ASN A 333 -16.37 -0.50 48.67
C ASN A 333 -15.62 0.62 49.39
N PRO A 334 -14.89 1.46 48.65
CA PRO A 334 -14.08 2.52 49.22
C PRO A 334 -14.93 3.73 49.63
N GLN A 335 -14.49 4.50 50.62
CA GLN A 335 -15.14 5.76 51.02
C GLN A 335 -14.93 6.86 49.98
N LYS A 336 -13.75 6.85 49.35
CA LYS A 336 -13.38 7.68 48.20
C LYS A 336 -12.61 6.83 47.21
N LEU A 337 -12.92 6.98 45.93
CA LEU A 337 -12.23 6.31 44.82
C LEU A 337 -11.90 7.38 43.78
N GLN A 338 -10.65 7.39 43.33
CA GLN A 338 -10.23 8.23 42.22
C GLN A 338 -9.40 7.40 41.24
N ALA A 339 -9.69 7.57 39.95
CA ALA A 339 -9.04 6.88 38.86
C ALA A 339 -8.26 7.88 38.02
N PHE A 340 -7.06 7.51 37.61
CA PHE A 340 -6.19 8.32 36.77
C PHE A 340 -5.90 7.57 35.48
N PHE A 341 -6.00 8.28 34.37
CA PHE A 341 -5.80 7.72 33.02
C PHE A 341 -4.43 8.05 32.45
N THR A 342 -3.76 9.09 32.98
CA THR A 342 -2.37 9.40 32.65
C THR A 342 -1.47 9.43 33.89
N GLN A 343 -0.19 9.15 33.67
CA GLN A 343 0.82 9.18 34.73
C GLN A 343 1.03 10.61 35.28
N PRO A 344 1.10 11.68 34.44
CA PRO A 344 1.17 13.05 34.93
C PRO A 344 0.02 13.44 35.85
N GLN A 345 -1.23 13.10 35.49
CA GLN A 345 -2.41 13.40 36.33
C GLN A 345 -2.30 12.76 37.72
N TYR A 346 -1.80 11.53 37.79
CA TYR A 346 -1.59 10.85 39.07
C TYR A 346 -0.45 11.50 39.89
N GLU A 347 0.64 11.91 39.24
CA GLU A 347 1.79 12.54 39.90
C GLU A 347 1.44 13.92 40.47
N GLU A 348 0.71 14.74 39.71
CA GLU A 348 0.18 16.02 40.16
C GLU A 348 -0.75 15.85 41.37
N TRP A 349 -1.68 14.89 41.28
CA TRP A 349 -2.57 14.58 42.40
C TRP A 349 -1.81 14.12 43.64
N LYS A 350 -0.80 13.25 43.45
CA LYS A 350 0.02 12.71 44.53
C LYS A 350 0.82 13.81 45.25
N GLU A 351 1.37 14.78 44.52
CA GLU A 351 2.08 15.91 45.11
C GLU A 351 1.12 16.86 45.82
N ALA A 352 -0.06 17.12 45.26
CA ALA A 352 -1.10 17.93 45.90
C ALA A 352 -1.62 17.29 47.21
N HIS A 353 -1.70 15.97 47.28
CA HIS A 353 -2.19 15.21 48.45
C HIS A 353 -1.07 14.62 49.31
N LYS A 354 0.17 15.10 49.17
CA LYS A 354 1.36 14.56 49.85
C LYS A 354 1.21 14.46 51.37
N ASN A 355 0.51 15.40 51.98
CA ASN A 355 0.28 15.46 53.44
C ASN A 355 -0.73 14.43 53.94
N GLU A 356 -1.57 13.87 53.06
CA GLU A 356 -2.57 12.86 53.41
C GLU A 356 -2.38 11.53 52.67
N ILE A 357 -1.29 11.38 51.92
CA ILE A 357 -1.01 10.21 51.07
C ILE A 357 -1.05 8.87 51.85
N SER A 358 -0.72 8.89 53.15
CA SER A 358 -0.76 7.72 54.03
C SER A 358 -2.17 7.20 54.31
N ARG A 359 -3.21 7.99 54.02
CA ARG A 359 -4.63 7.60 54.15
C ARG A 359 -5.16 6.93 52.89
N TRP A 360 -4.39 6.94 51.80
CA TRP A 360 -4.77 6.43 50.50
C TRP A 360 -4.02 5.15 50.18
N GLU A 361 -4.75 4.14 49.75
CA GLU A 361 -4.20 2.95 49.12
C GLU A 361 -4.19 3.17 47.59
N TYR A 362 -3.27 2.52 46.88
CA TYR A 362 -3.19 2.64 45.43
C TYR A 362 -2.95 1.29 44.74
N LYS A 363 -3.39 1.18 43.48
CA LYS A 363 -3.11 0.04 42.61
C LYS A 363 -2.78 0.51 41.20
N TYR A 364 -1.66 0.02 40.69
CA TYR A 364 -1.26 0.18 39.29
C TYR A 364 -1.90 -0.92 38.43
N TYR A 365 -2.43 -0.53 37.29
CA TYR A 365 -2.96 -1.41 36.25
C TYR A 365 -1.96 -1.43 35.10
N LYS A 366 -1.19 -2.52 34.97
CA LYS A 366 -0.09 -2.62 34.00
C LYS A 366 -0.54 -2.92 32.57
N GLY A 367 -1.80 -3.30 32.37
CA GLY A 367 -2.36 -3.65 31.06
C GLY A 367 -3.72 -4.32 31.19
N LEU A 368 -4.48 -4.34 30.09
CA LEU A 368 -5.84 -4.84 29.99
C LEU A 368 -5.95 -6.32 30.37
N GLY A 369 -4.90 -7.11 30.09
CA GLY A 369 -4.83 -8.53 30.44
C GLY A 369 -4.81 -8.85 31.94
N THR A 370 -4.59 -7.85 32.79
CA THR A 370 -4.60 -8.01 34.26
C THR A 370 -5.93 -7.59 34.91
N SER A 371 -6.87 -7.10 34.11
CA SER A 371 -8.20 -6.70 34.58
C SER A 371 -9.07 -7.93 34.82
N SER A 372 -9.81 -7.91 35.92
CA SER A 372 -10.76 -8.96 36.28
C SER A 372 -12.10 -8.81 35.54
N ASN A 373 -12.96 -9.82 35.62
CA ASN A 373 -14.32 -9.72 35.09
C ASN A 373 -15.15 -8.65 35.83
N GLU A 374 -14.87 -8.46 37.12
CA GLU A 374 -15.47 -7.39 37.93
C GLU A 374 -15.02 -6.01 37.44
N ASP A 375 -13.76 -5.85 37.06
CA ASP A 375 -13.27 -4.61 36.44
C ASP A 375 -14.00 -4.37 35.11
N ALA A 376 -14.20 -5.42 34.29
CA ALA A 376 -15.00 -5.33 33.06
C ALA A 376 -16.41 -4.81 33.36
N GLN A 377 -17.07 -5.35 34.38
CA GLN A 377 -18.40 -4.91 34.77
C GLN A 377 -18.43 -3.42 35.09
N VAL A 378 -17.47 -2.92 35.85
CA VAL A 378 -17.39 -1.49 36.18
C VAL A 378 -17.15 -0.66 34.92
N TYR A 379 -16.17 -1.02 34.09
CA TYR A 379 -15.79 -0.22 32.92
C TYR A 379 -16.91 -0.15 31.87
N PHE A 380 -17.56 -1.27 31.59
CA PHE A 380 -18.60 -1.32 30.56
C PHE A 380 -19.97 -0.85 31.06
N THR A 381 -20.22 -0.85 32.38
CA THR A 381 -21.40 -0.16 32.96
C THR A 381 -21.25 1.35 32.85
N ASN A 382 -20.05 1.87 33.10
CA ASN A 382 -19.71 3.28 32.99
C ASN A 382 -18.94 3.55 31.69
N LEU A 383 -19.45 3.06 30.56
CA LEU A 383 -18.73 3.08 29.29
C LEU A 383 -18.36 4.50 28.86
N ASP A 384 -19.22 5.49 29.11
CA ASP A 384 -19.00 6.88 28.69
C ASP A 384 -17.73 7.49 29.31
N ASP A 385 -17.31 7.04 30.50
CA ASP A 385 -16.06 7.48 31.15
C ASP A 385 -14.82 6.88 30.49
N HIS A 386 -14.98 5.72 29.84
CA HIS A 386 -13.92 4.93 29.22
C HIS A 386 -13.89 5.08 27.70
N LEU A 387 -14.92 5.71 27.13
CA LEU A 387 -15.07 5.88 25.69
C LEU A 387 -14.58 7.26 25.28
N LYS A 388 -13.65 7.28 24.34
CA LYS A 388 -13.20 8.50 23.66
C LYS A 388 -13.57 8.46 22.20
N GLU A 389 -14.23 9.51 21.74
CA GLU A 389 -14.65 9.67 20.35
C GLU A 389 -13.58 10.45 19.61
N PHE A 390 -13.23 10.06 18.38
CA PHE A 390 -12.37 10.89 17.54
C PHE A 390 -13.23 11.87 16.74
N ASP A 391 -12.81 13.14 16.75
CA ASP A 391 -13.42 14.16 15.91
C ASP A 391 -13.19 13.85 14.42
N THR A 392 -14.03 14.40 13.55
CA THR A 392 -13.87 14.18 12.10
C THR A 392 -12.55 14.75 11.61
N MET A 393 -11.83 13.95 10.83
CA MET A 393 -10.51 14.31 10.32
C MET A 393 -10.54 15.55 9.43
N GLN A 394 -9.72 16.53 9.77
CA GLN A 394 -9.48 17.74 8.97
C GLN A 394 -8.43 17.47 7.90
N SER A 395 -8.46 18.31 6.85
CA SER A 395 -7.54 18.13 5.71
C SER A 395 -6.07 18.37 6.08
N SER A 396 -5.79 19.23 7.06
CA SER A 396 -4.44 19.51 7.56
C SER A 396 -3.82 18.33 8.31
N GLU A 397 -4.63 17.54 9.02
CA GLU A 397 -4.15 16.45 9.87
C GLU A 397 -3.58 15.30 9.02
N ALA A 398 -4.00 15.16 7.76
CA ALA A 398 -3.48 14.16 6.83
C ALA A 398 -1.96 14.26 6.62
N GLU A 399 -1.38 15.45 6.75
CA GLU A 399 0.07 15.67 6.65
C GLU A 399 0.83 15.14 7.87
N LEU A 400 0.21 15.13 9.05
CA LEU A 400 0.81 14.54 10.25
C LEU A 400 0.98 13.03 10.11
N PHE A 401 0.03 12.34 9.46
CA PHE A 401 0.19 10.91 9.15
C PHE A 401 1.35 10.66 8.18
N ASP A 402 1.59 11.55 7.20
CA ASP A 402 2.77 11.47 6.35
C ASP A 402 4.04 11.63 7.17
N LEU A 403 4.11 12.64 8.02
CA LEU A 403 5.25 12.90 8.90
C LEU A 403 5.57 11.69 9.80
N ALA A 404 4.54 11.18 10.50
CA ALA A 404 4.67 10.08 11.45
C ALA A 404 5.04 8.76 10.77
N PHE A 405 4.35 8.36 9.69
CA PHE A 405 4.45 7.00 9.16
C PHE A 405 5.26 6.85 7.89
N SER A 406 5.68 7.93 7.22
CA SER A 406 6.48 7.82 5.98
C SER A 406 7.96 7.55 6.28
N LYS A 407 8.51 6.45 5.74
CA LYS A 407 9.96 6.17 5.82
C LYS A 407 10.83 7.29 5.24
N LYS A 408 10.29 8.12 4.35
CA LYS A 408 11.02 9.23 3.71
C LYS A 408 11.17 10.47 4.61
N LYS A 409 10.40 10.56 5.70
CA LYS A 409 10.34 11.72 6.59
C LYS A 409 11.17 11.53 7.87
N ALA A 410 12.24 10.73 7.81
CA ALA A 410 13.06 10.42 8.98
C ALA A 410 13.70 11.68 9.61
N ASP A 411 14.25 12.59 8.80
CA ASP A 411 14.86 13.82 9.31
C ASP A 411 13.81 14.81 9.83
N ALA A 412 12.67 14.94 9.12
CA ALA A 412 11.54 15.75 9.59
C ALA A 412 10.99 15.25 10.94
N ARG A 413 10.97 13.94 11.18
CA ARG A 413 10.61 13.39 12.51
C ARG A 413 11.63 13.73 13.59
N LYS A 414 12.93 13.79 13.27
CA LYS A 414 13.95 14.21 14.26
C LYS A 414 13.72 15.65 14.69
N GLU A 415 13.41 16.53 13.74
CA GLU A 415 13.08 17.93 14.03
C GLU A 415 11.78 18.03 14.84
N TRP A 416 10.76 17.28 14.46
CA TRP A 416 9.50 17.21 15.20
C TRP A 416 9.70 16.76 16.66
N LEU A 417 10.46 15.70 16.89
CA LEU A 417 10.82 15.24 18.24
C LEU A 417 11.70 16.24 18.99
N GLY A 418 12.54 17.01 18.29
CA GLY A 418 13.36 18.07 18.89
C GLY A 418 12.55 19.27 19.40
N ASN A 419 11.35 19.48 18.84
CA ASN A 419 10.42 20.53 19.25
C ASN A 419 9.39 20.05 20.29
N PHE A 420 9.44 18.79 20.72
CA PHE A 420 8.53 18.25 21.70
C PHE A 420 8.72 18.93 23.07
N VAL A 421 7.63 19.40 23.67
CA VAL A 421 7.63 20.02 25.01
C VAL A 421 7.35 18.94 26.05
N PRO A 422 8.30 18.63 26.96
CA PRO A 422 8.08 17.67 28.03
C PRO A 422 6.89 18.06 28.91
N GLY A 423 6.05 17.09 29.25
CA GLY A 423 4.82 17.32 30.02
C GLY A 423 3.57 17.53 29.18
N THR A 424 3.68 17.55 27.85
CA THR A 424 2.51 17.47 26.96
C THR A 424 1.90 16.07 27.05
N TYR A 425 0.64 15.97 27.47
CA TYR A 425 -0.11 14.72 27.54
C TYR A 425 -1.51 14.92 26.97
N LEU A 426 -2.14 13.82 26.55
CA LEU A 426 -3.50 13.87 26.04
C LEU A 426 -4.47 14.07 27.20
N ASP A 427 -5.26 15.14 27.15
CA ASP A 427 -6.28 15.36 28.17
C ASP A 427 -7.44 14.37 27.98
N HIS A 428 -7.44 13.30 28.76
CA HIS A 428 -8.53 12.34 28.77
C HIS A 428 -9.76 12.83 29.56
N SER A 429 -9.80 14.08 30.04
CA SER A 429 -11.00 14.66 30.63
C SER A 429 -12.07 14.98 29.58
N THR A 430 -11.66 15.28 28.35
CA THR A 430 -12.57 15.58 27.24
C THR A 430 -13.21 14.31 26.69
N LYS A 431 -14.42 14.45 26.16
CA LYS A 431 -15.14 13.32 25.52
C LYS A 431 -14.56 12.99 24.14
N SER A 432 -14.14 14.02 23.40
CA SER A 432 -13.57 13.88 22.06
C SER A 432 -12.07 14.18 22.03
N ILE A 433 -11.39 13.57 21.06
CA ILE A 433 -9.96 13.70 20.77
C ILE A 433 -9.81 14.10 19.29
N THR A 434 -8.96 15.10 19.01
CA THR A 434 -8.55 15.42 17.64
C THR A 434 -7.40 14.54 17.18
N TYR A 435 -7.22 14.35 15.88
CA TYR A 435 -6.08 13.55 15.39
C TYR A 435 -4.76 14.28 15.62
N ASP A 436 -4.75 15.61 15.56
CA ASP A 436 -3.61 16.44 15.93
C ASP A 436 -3.17 16.17 17.38
N ASP A 437 -4.09 16.23 18.35
CA ASP A 437 -3.79 15.98 19.77
C ASP A 437 -3.27 14.56 20.00
N PHE A 438 -3.85 13.58 19.30
CA PHE A 438 -3.36 12.20 19.33
C PHE A 438 -1.90 12.12 18.88
N PHE A 439 -1.48 12.77 17.79
CA PHE A 439 -0.08 12.72 17.37
C PHE A 439 0.89 13.48 18.26
N LEU A 440 0.45 14.58 18.86
CA LEU A 440 1.29 15.38 19.75
C LEU A 440 1.64 14.66 21.06
N THR A 441 0.93 13.57 21.38
CA THR A 441 0.98 12.91 22.69
C THR A 441 1.44 11.45 22.64
N VAL A 442 1.66 10.88 21.44
CA VAL A 442 1.91 9.45 21.18
C VAL A 442 3.33 9.14 20.73
#